data_AF-A0A545TE95-F1
#
_entry.id   AF-A0A545TE95-F1
#
_cell.length_a   1.000
_cell.length_b   1.000
_cell.length_c   1.000
_cell.angle_alpha   90.00
_cell.angle_beta   90.00
_cell.angle_gamma   90.00
#
_symmetry.space_group_name_H-M   'P 1'
#
loop_
_entity.id
_entity.type
_entity.pdbx_description
1 polymer ?
#
loop_
_entity_poly.entity_id
_entity_poly.type
_entity_poly.pdbx_seq_one_letter_code
_entity_poly.pdbx_strand_id
1 'polypeptide(L)'
;MQHVNRFITALIKPSLLPQKQTARVLFLSLATLFVSSCSQQAPSKLEQVLNRGEITVVTRNSPTTYYERADGFAGIEFELVELGLNLNSLKGLLKN
;
A
#
# COMPACT_ATOMS: atom_id res chain seq x y z
N MET A 1 -32.39 -4.20 -43.97
CA MET A 1 -31.06 -4.14 -43.33
C MET A 1 -30.35 -2.78 -43.56
N GLN A 2 -31.04 -1.63 -43.53
CA GLN A 2 -30.40 -0.30 -43.73
C GLN A 2 -30.52 0.65 -42.52
N HIS A 3 -31.31 0.27 -41.51
CA HIS A 3 -31.56 1.13 -40.35
C HIS A 3 -30.52 1.01 -39.23
N VAL A 4 -29.78 -0.10 -39.15
CA VAL A 4 -28.80 -0.33 -38.05
C VAL A 4 -27.52 0.47 -38.27
N ASN A 5 -27.07 0.63 -39.51
CA ASN A 5 -25.83 1.35 -39.81
C ASN A 5 -25.89 2.84 -39.42
N ARG A 6 -27.05 3.52 -39.50
CA ARG A 6 -27.17 4.94 -39.11
C ARG A 6 -27.00 5.16 -37.60
N PHE A 7 -27.39 4.19 -36.77
CA PHE A 7 -27.19 4.26 -35.33
C PHE A 7 -25.72 4.05 -34.95
N ILE A 8 -25.03 3.13 -35.63
CA ILE A 8 -23.59 2.92 -35.41
C ILE A 8 -22.79 4.15 -35.87
N THR A 9 -23.13 4.78 -37.01
CA THR A 9 -22.45 6.01 -37.45
C THR A 9 -22.78 7.24 -36.61
N ALA A 10 -23.83 7.21 -35.78
CA ALA A 10 -24.14 8.30 -34.84
C ALA A 10 -23.37 8.19 -33.53
N LEU A 11 -23.03 6.96 -33.09
CA LEU A 11 -22.25 6.70 -31.88
C LEU A 11 -20.74 6.88 -32.10
N ILE A 12 -20.27 6.82 -33.35
CA ILE A 12 -18.88 7.10 -33.76
C ILE A 12 -18.80 8.43 -34.52
N LYS A 13 -19.65 9.40 -34.19
CA LYS A 13 -19.37 10.79 -34.54
C LYS A 13 -18.50 11.36 -33.42
N PRO A 14 -17.16 11.46 -33.58
CA PRO A 14 -16.43 12.38 -32.75
C PRO A 14 -17.04 13.74 -33.07
N SER A 15 -17.66 14.31 -32.05
CA SER A 15 -18.10 15.67 -31.98
C SER A 15 -17.14 16.57 -32.77
N LEU A 16 -17.71 17.44 -33.60
CA LEU A 16 -17.04 18.60 -34.15
C LEU A 16 -16.59 19.48 -32.98
N LEU A 17 -15.53 19.07 -32.29
CA LEU A 17 -14.78 19.92 -31.41
C LEU A 17 -13.77 20.63 -32.32
N PRO A 18 -13.74 21.98 -32.33
CA PRO A 18 -12.76 22.72 -33.11
C PRO A 18 -11.36 22.17 -32.81
N GLN A 19 -10.51 22.07 -33.83
CA GLN A 19 -9.18 21.45 -33.77
C GLN A 19 -8.31 21.91 -32.57
N LYS A 20 -8.55 23.12 -32.05
CA LYS A 20 -7.91 23.65 -30.82
C LYS A 20 -8.46 23.07 -29.51
N GLN A 21 -9.71 22.63 -29.48
CA GLN A 21 -10.38 22.07 -28.30
C GLN A 21 -10.07 20.58 -28.09
N THR A 22 -9.91 19.78 -29.14
CA THR A 22 -9.47 18.38 -29.00
C THR A 22 -8.05 18.29 -28.42
N ALA A 23 -7.14 19.17 -28.85
CA ALA A 23 -5.80 19.26 -28.29
C ALA A 23 -5.81 19.63 -26.79
N ARG A 24 -6.71 20.52 -26.38
CA ARG A 24 -6.90 20.88 -24.96
C ARG A 24 -7.46 19.72 -24.13
N VAL A 25 -8.45 19.01 -24.66
CA VAL A 25 -9.03 17.84 -23.98
C VAL A 25 -8.00 16.72 -23.87
N LEU A 26 -7.21 16.49 -24.92
CA LEU A 26 -6.10 15.52 -24.91
C LEU A 26 -5.04 15.90 -23.87
N PHE A 27 -4.63 17.18 -23.84
CA PHE A 27 -3.64 17.67 -22.87
C PHE A 27 -4.15 17.60 -21.43
N LEU A 28 -5.42 17.92 -21.19
CA LEU A 28 -6.07 17.78 -19.88
C LEU A 28 -6.15 16.31 -19.45
N SER A 29 -6.52 15.40 -20.36
CA SER A 29 -6.57 13.97 -20.07
C SER A 29 -5.19 13.39 -19.73
N LEU A 30 -4.15 13.83 -20.43
CA LEU A 30 -2.77 13.48 -20.16
C LEU A 30 -2.30 14.07 -18.81
N ALA A 31 -2.66 15.32 -18.51
CA ALA A 31 -2.34 15.95 -17.23
C ALA A 31 -2.99 15.22 -16.03
N THR A 32 -4.24 14.75 -16.15
CA THR A 32 -4.89 13.96 -15.10
C THR A 32 -4.22 12.60 -14.87
N LEU A 33 -3.64 11.98 -15.91
CA LEU A 33 -2.87 10.74 -15.76
C LEU A 33 -1.56 10.99 -15.00
N PHE A 34 -0.89 12.12 -15.24
CA PHE A 34 0.35 12.49 -14.54
C PHE A 34 0.14 12.82 -13.06
N VAL A 35 -1.00 13.40 -12.67
CA VAL A 35 -1.31 13.69 -11.26
C VAL A 35 -1.51 12.41 -10.43
N SER A 36 -1.97 11.32 -11.05
CA SER A 36 -2.23 10.04 -10.36
C SER A 36 -0.96 9.28 -9.93
N SER A 37 0.21 9.66 -10.46
CA SER A 37 1.50 9.03 -10.13
C SER A 37 2.22 9.69 -8.95
N CYS A 38 1.72 10.84 -8.50
CA CYS A 38 2.34 11.58 -7.41
C CYS A 38 1.78 11.06 -6.07
N SER A 39 2.64 10.45 -5.25
CA SER A 39 2.44 10.02 -3.85
C SER A 39 2.13 8.55 -3.55
N GLN A 40 2.83 7.61 -4.19
CA GLN A 40 3.12 6.36 -3.48
C GLN A 40 4.22 6.60 -2.44
N GLN A 41 3.81 7.12 -1.28
CA GLN A 41 4.66 7.17 -0.10
C GLN A 41 5.02 5.72 0.24
N ALA A 42 6.30 5.39 0.16
CA ALA A 42 6.76 4.05 0.52
C ALA A 42 6.30 3.76 1.96
N PRO A 43 5.79 2.54 2.25
CA PRO A 43 5.32 2.20 3.57
C PRO A 43 6.44 2.43 4.58
N SER A 44 6.10 3.02 5.72
CA SER A 44 7.05 3.23 6.81
C SER A 44 7.63 1.90 7.30
N LYS A 45 8.77 1.92 7.99
CA LYS A 45 9.36 0.69 8.55
C LYS A 45 8.38 -0.05 9.47
N LEU A 46 7.58 0.69 10.24
CA LEU A 46 6.54 0.13 11.09
C LEU A 46 5.43 -0.53 10.26
N GLU A 47 4.90 0.13 9.23
CA GLU A 47 3.90 -0.47 8.34
C GLU A 47 4.43 -1.70 7.62
N GLN A 48 5.70 -1.71 7.23
CA GLN A 48 6.33 -2.88 6.63
C GLN A 48 6.40 -4.06 7.62
N VAL A 49 6.72 -3.82 8.89
CA VAL A 49 6.72 -4.85 9.95
C VAL A 49 5.30 -5.33 10.23
N LEU A 50 4.33 -4.42 10.36
CA LEU A 50 2.93 -4.74 10.58
C LEU A 50 2.33 -5.54 9.42
N ASN A 51 2.66 -5.19 8.17
CA ASN A 51 2.20 -5.91 6.97
C ASN A 51 2.79 -7.32 6.89
N ARG A 52 4.08 -7.49 7.26
CA ARG A 52 4.70 -8.81 7.35
C ARG A 52 4.13 -9.66 8.48
N GLY A 53 3.60 -9.04 9.54
CA GLY A 53 3.13 -9.76 10.73
C GLY A 53 4.25 -10.32 11.62
N GLU A 54 5.51 -10.02 11.31
CA GLU A 54 6.67 -10.50 12.05
C GLU A 54 7.76 -9.41 12.16
N ILE A 55 8.52 -9.46 13.26
CA ILE A 55 9.73 -8.66 13.46
C ILE A 55 10.94 -9.58 13.65
N THR A 56 11.97 -9.39 12.84
CA THR A 56 13.25 -10.07 13.02
C THR A 56 14.16 -9.21 13.88
N VAL A 57 14.59 -9.72 15.03
CA VAL A 57 15.51 -9.04 15.95
C VAL A 57 16.83 -9.80 15.99
N VAL A 58 17.93 -9.10 15.74
CA VAL A 58 19.28 -9.67 15.86
C VAL A 58 19.79 -9.41 17.27
N THR A 59 20.15 -10.47 17.98
CA THR A 59 20.69 -10.41 19.34
C THR A 59 21.83 -11.43 19.51
N ARG A 60 22.58 -11.33 20.61
CA ARG A 60 23.60 -12.31 20.98
C ARG A 60 22.97 -13.46 21.77
N ASN A 61 23.51 -14.66 21.60
CA ASN A 61 23.23 -15.77 22.51
C ASN A 61 24.02 -15.54 23.81
N SER A 62 23.36 -14.99 24.82
CA SER A 62 23.92 -14.66 26.13
C SER A 62 22.81 -14.67 27.17
N PRO A 63 23.07 -15.11 28.41
CA PRO A 63 22.06 -15.15 29.48
C PRO A 63 21.42 -13.79 29.81
N THR A 64 22.07 -12.68 29.43
CA THR A 64 21.52 -11.33 29.64
C THR A 64 20.70 -10.80 28.47
N THR A 65 20.75 -11.42 27.30
CA THR A 65 20.09 -10.91 26.08
C THR A 65 19.03 -11.91 25.59
N TYR A 66 19.47 -13.06 25.08
CA TYR A 66 18.64 -14.14 24.56
C TYR A 66 19.33 -15.48 24.81
N TYR A 67 18.59 -16.44 25.36
CA TYR A 67 19.04 -17.81 25.55
C TYR A 67 17.85 -18.76 25.63
N GLU A 68 18.12 -20.05 25.42
CA GLU A 68 17.13 -21.12 25.54
C GLU A 68 17.20 -21.74 26.96
N ARG A 69 16.03 -21.98 27.55
CA ARG A 69 15.81 -22.64 28.84
C ARG A 69 14.87 -23.83 28.60
N ALA A 70 14.76 -24.72 29.60
CA ALA A 70 13.91 -25.91 29.54
C ALA A 70 12.43 -25.64 29.20
N ASP A 71 11.92 -24.45 29.48
CA ASP A 71 10.54 -24.00 29.27
C ASP A 71 10.36 -23.08 28.05
N GLY A 72 11.43 -22.76 27.31
CA GLY A 72 11.37 -21.91 26.12
C GLY A 72 12.51 -20.90 26.04
N PHE A 73 12.24 -19.74 25.46
CA PHE A 73 13.24 -18.68 25.30
C PHE A 73 13.11 -17.65 26.42
N ALA A 74 14.25 -17.11 26.84
CA ALA A 74 14.33 -16.12 27.91
C ALA A 74 15.47 -15.13 27.66
N GLY A 75 15.47 -14.05 28.44
CA GLY A 75 16.49 -13.02 28.40
C GLY A 75 15.88 -11.63 28.32
N ILE A 76 16.62 -10.63 28.83
CA ILE A 76 16.08 -9.28 29.02
C ILE A 76 15.66 -8.67 27.68
N GLU A 77 16.49 -8.83 26.64
CA GLU A 77 16.17 -8.31 25.31
C GLU A 77 14.99 -9.06 24.66
N PHE A 78 14.90 -10.37 24.89
CA PHE A 78 13.78 -11.18 24.39
C PHE A 78 12.45 -10.75 24.99
N GLU A 79 12.38 -10.67 26.33
CA GLU A 79 11.17 -10.29 27.07
C GLU A 79 10.71 -8.86 26.75
N LEU A 80 11.65 -7.93 26.53
CA LEU A 80 11.33 -6.56 26.11
C LEU A 80 10.65 -6.52 24.74
N VAL A 81 11.15 -7.31 23.77
CA VAL A 81 10.55 -7.40 22.44
C VAL A 81 9.18 -8.07 22.51
N GLU A 82 9.05 -9.15 23.28
CA GLU A 82 7.78 -9.86 23.48
C GLU A 82 6.70 -8.94 24.06
N LEU A 83 7.05 -8.17 25.10
CA LEU A 83 6.14 -7.19 25.69
C LEU A 83 5.73 -6.11 24.67
N GLY A 84 6.69 -5.58 23.91
CA GLY A 84 6.43 -4.55 22.89
C GLY A 84 5.51 -5.04 21.77
N LEU A 85 5.66 -6.30 21.36
CA LEU A 85 4.80 -6.93 20.36
C LEU A 85 3.39 -7.17 20.89
N ASN A 86 3.25 -7.69 22.11
CA ASN A 86 1.95 -7.93 22.73
C ASN A 86 1.15 -6.63 22.86
N LEU A 87 1.80 -5.54 23.31
CA LEU A 87 1.18 -4.21 23.41
C LEU A 87 0.72 -3.67 22.06
N ASN A 88 1.48 -3.88 20.98
CA ASN A 88 1.04 -3.47 19.64
C ASN A 88 -0.14 -4.30 19.14
N SER A 89 -0.17 -5.60 19.43
CA SER A 89 -1.30 -6.47 19.10
C SER A 89 -2.58 -5.98 19.77
N LEU A 90 -2.51 -5.63 21.07
CA LEU A 90 -3.63 -5.05 21.80
C LEU A 90 -4.09 -3.70 21.23
N LYS A 91 -3.16 -2.83 20.83
CA LYS A 91 -3.50 -1.55 20.17
C LYS A 91 -4.16 -1.75 18.81
N GLY A 92 -3.77 -2.78 18.06
CA GLY A 92 -4.42 -3.16 16.81
C GLY A 92 -5.88 -3.57 17.02
N LEU A 93 -6.17 -4.31 18.10
CA LEU A 93 -7.53 -4.73 18.47
C LEU A 93 -8.42 -3.57 18.93
N LEU A 94 -7.86 -2.52 19.54
CA LEU A 94 -8.61 -1.35 19.99
C LEU A 94 -8.83 -0.28 18.91
N LYS A 95 -8.19 -0.41 17.74
CA LYS A 95 -8.26 0.58 16.64
C LYS A 95 -9.34 0.26 15.59
N ASN A 96 -10.17 -0.76 15.84
CA ASN A 96 -11.32 -1.16 15.03
C ASN A 96 -12.61 -1.06 15.85
#